data_AF-A0AAV5D0J4-F1
#
_entry.id   AF-A0AAV5D0J4-F1
#
_cell.length_a   1.000
_cell.length_b   1.000
_cell.length_c   1.000
_cell.angle_alpha   90.00
_cell.angle_beta   90.00
_cell.angle_gamma   90.00
#
_symmetry.space_group_name_H-M   'P 1'
#
loop_
_entity.id
_entity.type
_entity.pdbx_description
1 polymer ?
#
loop_
_entity_poly.entity_id
_entity_poly.type
_entity_poly.pdbx_seq_one_letter_code
_entity_poly.pdbx_strand_id
1 'polypeptide(L)'
;MATRRYAMGSAEPLGVLLGFGDSEGTKAGGAETAGPEKPEAAEGSKATTEASTCGMKRKRSCFSKHESLLMSNMSDVVNNVVAALRETAPSYVNLDLYDAVMGAPAFSEEALMVAYTHLLDNKAQGRGYINMTDAHRVLWLRTWLAKNYCM
;
A
#
# COMPACT_ATOMS: atom_id res chain seq x y z
N MET A 1 -36.20 -42.20 -12.68
CA MET A 1 -36.50 -40.85 -13.20
C MET A 1 -35.91 -39.84 -12.22
N ALA A 2 -34.68 -39.37 -12.44
CA ALA A 2 -34.00 -38.42 -11.56
C ALA A 2 -34.00 -37.03 -12.24
N THR A 3 -34.77 -36.10 -11.67
CA THR A 3 -34.95 -34.73 -12.15
C THR A 3 -33.71 -33.88 -11.84
N ARG A 4 -33.02 -33.44 -12.90
CA ARG A 4 -31.88 -32.51 -12.86
C ARG A 4 -32.40 -31.10 -12.57
N ARG A 5 -31.94 -30.48 -11.48
CA ARG A 5 -32.41 -29.18 -11.00
C ARG A 5 -31.17 -28.29 -10.76
N TYR A 6 -31.12 -27.23 -11.58
CA TYR A 6 -30.40 -25.95 -11.41
C TYR A 6 -28.87 -25.89 -11.64
N ALA A 7 -28.51 -25.21 -12.74
CA ALA A 7 -27.37 -24.30 -12.79
C ALA A 7 -27.85 -23.04 -13.53
N MET A 8 -28.31 -22.03 -12.78
CA MET A 8 -28.52 -20.68 -13.32
C MET A 8 -27.21 -19.92 -13.13
N GLY A 9 -26.47 -19.72 -14.22
CA GLY A 9 -25.31 -18.84 -14.23
C GLY A 9 -25.79 -17.38 -14.26
N SER A 10 -25.50 -16.62 -13.21
CA SER A 10 -25.60 -15.17 -13.23
C SER A 10 -24.37 -14.60 -13.93
N ALA A 11 -24.52 -14.17 -15.18
CA ALA A 11 -23.51 -13.39 -15.88
C ALA A 11 -23.87 -11.91 -15.76
N GLU A 12 -23.51 -11.29 -14.64
CA GLU A 12 -23.45 -9.82 -14.56
C GLU A 12 -22.09 -9.35 -15.08
N PRO A 13 -22.04 -8.51 -16.13
CA PRO A 13 -20.80 -7.88 -16.56
C PRO A 13 -20.40 -6.80 -15.56
N LEU A 14 -19.17 -6.89 -15.04
CA LEU A 14 -18.52 -5.84 -14.27
C LEU A 14 -18.57 -4.51 -15.04
N GLY A 15 -19.03 -3.48 -14.33
CA GLY A 15 -19.36 -2.17 -14.86
C GLY A 15 -18.28 -1.52 -15.72
N VAL A 16 -18.80 -0.82 -16.72
CA VAL A 16 -18.20 0.18 -17.60
C VAL A 16 -17.02 0.91 -16.96
N LEU A 17 -15.83 0.75 -17.55
CA LEU A 17 -14.69 1.62 -17.30
C LEU A 17 -15.00 2.96 -17.94
N LEU A 18 -15.26 3.96 -17.09
CA LEU A 18 -15.60 5.33 -17.46
C LEU A 18 -14.62 5.84 -18.53
N GLY A 19 -15.16 6.19 -19.70
CA GLY A 19 -14.41 6.80 -20.79
C GLY A 19 -13.85 8.16 -20.37
N PHE A 20 -12.54 8.31 -20.49
CA PHE A 20 -11.89 9.61 -20.43
C PHE A 20 -11.68 10.10 -21.87
N GLY A 21 -12.56 11.03 -22.26
CA GLY A 21 -12.29 12.16 -23.17
C GLY A 21 -11.67 11.87 -24.53
N ASP A 22 -12.52 11.90 -25.56
CA ASP A 22 -12.16 12.45 -26.88
C ASP A 22 -11.40 13.78 -26.74
N SER A 23 -10.28 13.94 -27.45
CA SER A 23 -10.13 15.10 -28.34
C SER A 23 -8.96 14.97 -29.32
N GLU A 24 -9.34 15.20 -30.59
CA GLU A 24 -8.60 15.89 -31.64
C GLU A 24 -7.46 15.15 -32.38
N GLY A 25 -7.82 14.70 -33.57
CA GLY A 25 -6.87 14.35 -34.61
C GLY A 25 -6.28 15.60 -35.28
N THR A 26 -5.02 15.49 -35.69
CA THR A 26 -4.47 16.31 -36.75
C THR A 26 -3.66 15.43 -37.69
N LYS A 27 -4.20 15.22 -38.89
CA LYS A 27 -3.44 14.75 -40.05
C LYS A 27 -2.51 15.88 -40.48
N ALA A 28 -1.23 15.57 -40.68
CA ALA A 28 -0.40 16.27 -41.67
C ALA A 28 0.44 15.22 -42.39
N GLY A 29 0.20 15.08 -43.70
CA GLY A 29 0.88 14.13 -44.57
C GLY A 29 2.21 14.65 -45.08
N GLY A 30 2.93 13.76 -45.78
CA GLY A 30 4.12 14.10 -46.57
C GLY A 30 4.99 12.88 -46.85
N ALA A 31 4.70 12.18 -47.96
CA ALA A 31 5.64 11.30 -48.66
C ALA A 31 6.74 12.18 -49.34
N GLU A 32 7.92 11.74 -49.82
CA GLU A 32 8.33 10.54 -50.57
C GLU A 32 9.87 10.34 -50.51
N THR A 33 10.30 9.06 -50.61
CA THR A 33 11.43 8.44 -51.37
C THR A 33 12.85 9.03 -51.47
N ALA A 34 13.88 8.19 -51.18
CA ALA A 34 14.98 7.79 -52.09
C ALA A 34 15.89 6.69 -51.45
N GLY A 35 16.13 5.55 -52.14
CA GLY A 35 17.01 4.42 -51.72
C GLY A 35 18.47 4.57 -52.19
N PRO A 36 19.26 3.50 -52.51
CA PRO A 36 19.21 2.05 -52.18
C PRO A 36 20.61 1.42 -51.78
N GLU A 37 20.68 0.07 -51.69
CA GLU A 37 21.88 -0.84 -51.80
C GLU A 37 22.73 -1.08 -50.52
N LYS A 38 23.26 -2.27 -50.11
CA LYS A 38 23.39 -3.68 -50.56
C LYS A 38 23.92 -4.51 -49.33
N PRO A 39 23.71 -5.84 -49.21
CA PRO A 39 24.16 -6.64 -48.06
C PRO A 39 25.58 -7.21 -48.21
N GLU A 40 26.29 -7.42 -47.10
CA GLU A 40 27.50 -8.23 -47.06
C GLU A 40 27.56 -9.09 -45.79
N ALA A 41 27.97 -10.35 -45.96
CA ALA A 41 28.06 -11.40 -44.97
C ALA A 41 29.54 -11.72 -44.71
N ALA A 42 29.91 -11.97 -43.44
CA ALA A 42 31.01 -12.83 -42.98
C ALA A 42 31.06 -12.74 -41.44
N GLU A 43 30.65 -13.77 -40.69
CA GLU A 43 31.41 -14.98 -40.32
C GLU A 43 32.29 -14.81 -39.07
N GLY A 44 31.96 -15.59 -38.03
CA GLY A 44 32.94 -16.23 -37.15
C GLY A 44 33.33 -15.52 -35.85
N SER A 45 32.76 -15.96 -34.71
CA SER A 45 33.55 -16.67 -33.68
C SER A 45 32.77 -16.98 -32.40
N LYS A 46 32.50 -18.28 -32.25
CA LYS A 46 32.79 -19.14 -31.09
C LYS A 46 32.53 -18.61 -29.67
N ALA A 47 31.36 -19.01 -29.17
CA ALA A 47 31.14 -19.72 -27.91
C ALA A 47 31.74 -19.17 -26.61
N THR A 48 30.86 -18.73 -25.70
CA THR A 48 30.77 -19.31 -24.35
C THR A 48 29.31 -19.19 -23.89
N THR A 49 28.43 -20.04 -24.42
CA THR A 49 27.06 -20.17 -23.90
C THR A 49 27.13 -21.11 -22.70
N GLU A 50 27.32 -20.56 -21.51
CA GLU A 50 27.12 -21.29 -20.26
C GLU A 50 25.61 -21.45 -20.04
N ALA A 51 24.98 -22.23 -20.91
CA ALA A 51 23.60 -22.64 -20.76
C ALA A 51 23.53 -23.68 -19.64
N SER A 52 23.27 -23.21 -18.42
CA SER A 52 22.86 -24.07 -17.31
C SER A 52 21.65 -24.89 -17.75
N THR A 53 21.85 -26.18 -17.97
CA THR A 53 20.79 -27.14 -18.33
C THR A 53 19.85 -27.32 -17.13
N CYS A 54 18.77 -26.54 -17.10
CA CYS A 54 17.63 -26.79 -16.24
C CYS A 54 16.70 -27.81 -16.93
N GLY A 55 16.65 -29.02 -16.38
CA GLY A 55 15.73 -30.08 -16.81
C GLY A 55 14.27 -29.64 -16.70
N MET A 56 13.53 -29.81 -17.79
CA MET A 56 12.15 -29.39 -17.95
C MET A 56 11.17 -30.34 -17.24
N LYS A 57 10.50 -29.85 -16.19
CA LYS A 57 9.03 -30.05 -15.99
C LYS A 57 8.31 -28.82 -15.41
N ARG A 58 9.03 -27.84 -14.89
CA ARG A 58 8.63 -26.42 -14.88
C ARG A 58 9.92 -25.62 -14.97
N LYS A 59 10.01 -24.66 -15.89
CA LYS A 59 11.20 -23.81 -16.04
C LYS A 59 11.31 -22.89 -14.82
N ARG A 60 11.84 -23.39 -13.71
CA ARG A 60 12.34 -22.56 -12.62
C ARG A 60 13.67 -22.00 -13.12
N SER A 61 13.68 -20.74 -13.53
CA SER A 61 14.93 -20.04 -13.84
C SER A 61 15.84 -20.13 -12.62
N CYS A 62 16.95 -20.86 -12.73
CA CYS A 62 18.02 -20.77 -11.77
C CYS A 62 18.69 -19.42 -11.99
N PHE A 63 18.52 -18.50 -11.04
CA PHE A 63 19.23 -17.23 -11.06
C PHE A 63 20.73 -17.48 -11.01
N SER A 64 21.48 -16.73 -11.82
CA SER A 64 22.93 -16.71 -11.68
C SER A 64 23.32 -16.11 -10.33
N LYS A 65 24.54 -16.38 -9.86
CA LYS A 65 25.03 -15.83 -8.58
C LYS A 65 24.98 -14.30 -8.56
N HIS A 66 25.21 -13.66 -9.70
CA HIS A 66 25.11 -12.21 -9.84
C HIS A 66 23.66 -11.73 -9.73
N GLU A 67 22.71 -12.38 -10.42
CA GLU A 67 21.29 -12.02 -10.33
C GLU A 67 20.75 -12.21 -8.92
N SER A 68 21.14 -13.29 -8.24
CA SER A 68 20.81 -13.51 -6.83
C SER A 68 21.34 -12.39 -5.92
N LEU A 69 22.55 -11.89 -6.19
CA LEU A 69 23.16 -10.79 -5.44
C LEU A 69 22.41 -9.47 -5.70
N LEU A 70 22.05 -9.20 -6.96
CA LEU A 70 21.29 -8.00 -7.34
C LEU A 70 19.93 -7.97 -6.64
N MET A 71 19.20 -9.09 -6.62
CA MET A 71 17.91 -9.20 -5.94
C MET A 71 18.03 -9.02 -4.43
N SER A 72 19.09 -9.54 -3.81
CA SER A 72 19.34 -9.33 -2.37
C SER A 72 19.57 -7.85 -2.07
N ASN A 73 20.46 -7.20 -2.81
CA ASN A 73 20.77 -5.78 -2.63
C ASN A 73 19.53 -4.89 -2.85
N MET A 74 18.70 -5.21 -3.85
CA MET A 74 17.43 -4.52 -4.07
C MET A 74 16.44 -4.74 -2.91
N SER A 75 16.39 -5.95 -2.35
CA SER A 75 15.52 -6.26 -1.21
C SER A 75 15.92 -5.44 0.03
N ASP A 76 17.21 -5.25 0.26
CA ASP A 76 17.72 -4.42 1.36
C ASP A 76 17.36 -2.94 1.17
N VAL A 77 17.49 -2.42 -0.06
CA VAL A 77 17.08 -1.05 -0.40
C VAL A 77 15.57 -0.87 -0.18
N VAL A 78 14.75 -1.81 -0.65
CA VAL A 78 13.28 -1.75 -0.46
C VAL A 78 12.93 -1.86 1.02
N ASN A 79 13.59 -2.73 1.78
CA ASN A 79 13.38 -2.83 3.24
C ASN A 79 13.73 -1.53 3.96
N ASN A 80 14.79 -0.83 3.54
CA ASN A 80 15.14 0.48 4.10
C ASN A 80 14.10 1.55 3.74
N VAL A 81 13.57 1.55 2.51
CA VAL A 81 12.47 2.43 2.11
C VAL A 81 11.21 2.12 2.92
N VAL A 82 10.86 0.85 3.11
CA VAL A 82 9.74 0.43 3.95
C VAL A 82 9.93 0.86 5.40
N ALA A 83 11.15 0.75 5.94
CA ALA A 83 11.47 1.23 7.29
C ALA A 83 11.30 2.76 7.39
N ALA A 84 11.86 3.50 6.44
CA ALA A 84 11.73 4.96 6.38
C ALA A 84 10.27 5.40 6.22
N LEU A 85 9.45 4.69 5.42
CA LEU A 85 8.02 4.96 5.28
C LEU A 85 7.23 4.65 6.56
N ARG A 86 7.61 3.62 7.31
CA ARG A 86 6.99 3.32 8.62
C ARG A 86 7.34 4.38 9.67
N GLU A 87 8.53 4.96 9.59
CA GLU A 87 9.00 6.03 10.47
C GLU A 87 8.41 7.40 10.09
N THR A 88 8.28 7.68 8.79
CA THR A 88 7.74 8.93 8.24
C THR A 88 6.24 8.92 8.02
N ALA A 89 5.56 7.81 8.31
CA ALA A 89 4.12 7.73 8.25
C ALA A 89 3.53 8.88 9.10
N PRO A 90 2.71 9.76 8.51
CA PRO A 90 2.10 10.87 9.25
C PRO A 90 1.51 10.33 10.54
N SER A 91 1.83 10.98 11.66
CA SER A 91 1.19 10.67 12.93
C SER A 91 -0.29 11.00 12.78
N TYR A 92 -1.08 10.03 12.31
CA TYR A 92 -2.52 10.17 12.22
C TYR A 92 -3.05 10.40 13.63
N VAL A 93 -3.43 11.65 13.91
CA VAL A 93 -4.18 12.04 15.09
C VAL A 93 -5.63 12.12 14.66
N ASN A 94 -6.50 11.43 15.38
CA ASN A 94 -7.93 11.54 15.13
C ASN A 94 -8.37 12.95 15.54
N LEU A 95 -8.94 13.71 14.60
CA LEU A 95 -9.44 15.06 14.84
C LEU A 95 -10.47 15.08 15.98
N ASP A 96 -11.30 14.04 16.04
CA ASP A 96 -12.34 13.87 17.06
C ASP A 96 -11.80 13.60 18.48
N LEU A 97 -10.50 13.31 18.64
CA LEU A 97 -9.93 12.98 19.96
C LEU A 97 -9.98 14.19 20.90
N TYR A 98 -9.67 15.38 20.37
CA TYR A 98 -9.67 16.60 21.16
C TYR A 98 -11.08 16.89 21.68
N ASP A 99 -12.07 16.91 20.79
CA ASP A 99 -13.46 17.17 21.15
C ASP A 99 -14.01 16.11 22.11
N ALA A 100 -13.66 14.83 21.92
CA ALA A 100 -14.08 13.75 22.81
C ALA A 100 -13.52 13.89 24.23
N VAL A 101 -12.29 14.40 24.40
CA VAL A 101 -11.68 14.61 25.72
C VAL A 101 -12.15 15.91 26.35
N MET A 102 -12.13 17.01 25.60
CA MET A 102 -12.50 18.34 26.11
C MET A 102 -14.00 18.49 26.35
N GLY A 103 -14.84 17.69 25.67
CA GLY A 103 -16.27 17.64 25.91
C GLY A 103 -16.66 16.93 27.22
N ALA A 104 -15.72 16.33 27.96
CA ALA A 104 -16.01 15.62 29.20
C ALA A 104 -16.34 16.61 30.34
N PRO A 105 -17.57 16.59 30.90
CA PRO A 105 -17.94 17.50 31.97
C PRO A 105 -17.30 17.10 33.30
N ALA A 106 -17.22 18.05 34.23
CA ALA A 106 -16.80 17.86 35.63
C ALA A 106 -15.30 17.58 35.87
N PHE A 107 -14.43 17.87 34.90
CA PHE A 107 -12.98 17.89 35.08
C PHE A 107 -12.43 19.30 34.81
N SER A 108 -11.30 19.64 35.43
CA SER A 108 -10.59 20.88 35.10
C SER A 108 -9.92 20.76 33.73
N GLU A 109 -9.73 21.88 33.05
CA GLU A 109 -9.11 21.91 31.72
C GLU A 109 -7.68 21.36 31.76
N GLU A 110 -6.93 21.63 32.84
CA GLU A 110 -5.57 21.12 33.03
C GLU A 110 -5.55 19.59 33.11
N ALA A 111 -6.48 19.00 33.86
CA ALA A 111 -6.60 17.55 33.98
C ALA A 111 -6.94 16.92 32.62
N LEU A 112 -7.83 17.55 31.85
CA LEU A 112 -8.20 17.09 30.51
C LEU A 112 -7.02 17.19 29.53
N MET A 113 -6.22 18.26 29.58
CA MET A 113 -5.02 18.40 28.76
C MET A 113 -3.96 17.33 29.06
N VAL A 114 -3.77 16.96 30.32
CA VAL A 114 -2.86 15.88 30.72
C VAL A 114 -3.33 14.53 30.17
N ALA A 115 -4.62 14.23 30.29
CA ALA A 115 -5.20 13.02 29.72
C ALA A 115 -5.13 13.00 28.18
N TYR A 116 -5.40 14.14 27.53
CA TYR A 116 -5.32 14.29 26.08
C TYR A 116 -3.90 13.99 25.56
N THR A 117 -2.88 14.57 26.20
CA THR A 117 -1.47 14.33 25.85
C THR A 117 -1.12 12.84 25.97
N HIS A 118 -1.57 12.19 27.05
CA HIS A 118 -1.39 10.74 27.20
C HIS A 118 -2.04 9.92 26.08
N LEU A 119 -3.24 10.31 25.63
CA LEU A 119 -3.95 9.62 24.55
C LEU A 119 -3.33 9.86 23.17
N LEU A 120 -2.66 11.00 22.96
CA LEU A 120 -1.86 11.26 21.76
C LEU A 120 -0.64 10.32 21.69
N ASP A 121 0.05 10.16 22.82
CA ASP A 121 1.20 9.25 22.91
C ASP A 121 0.76 7.78 22.82
N ASN A 122 -0.40 7.45 23.38
CA ASN A 122 -0.98 6.11 23.34
C ASN A 122 -2.13 5.99 22.33
N LYS A 123 -1.76 5.91 21.04
CA LYS A 123 -2.73 5.83 19.93
C LYS A 123 -3.76 4.70 20.06
N ALA A 124 -3.41 3.58 20.69
CA ALA A 124 -4.35 2.47 20.88
C ALA A 124 -5.44 2.84 21.88
N GLN A 125 -5.07 3.47 23.01
CA GLN A 125 -6.02 3.97 23.98
C GLN A 125 -6.83 5.15 23.44
N GLY A 126 -6.20 6.08 22.70
CA GLY A 126 -6.90 7.19 22.03
C GLY A 126 -8.02 6.70 21.11
N ARG A 127 -7.74 5.69 20.27
CA ARG A 127 -8.78 5.07 19.43
C ARG A 127 -9.88 4.37 20.25
N GLY A 128 -9.50 3.68 21.33
CA GLY A 128 -10.47 3.05 22.22
C GLY A 128 -11.41 4.07 22.85
N TYR A 129 -10.85 5.17 23.37
CA TYR A 129 -11.56 6.23 24.05
C TYR A 129 -12.61 6.92 23.18
N ILE A 130 -12.29 7.22 21.92
CA ILE A 130 -13.26 7.82 20.96
C ILE A 130 -14.44 6.87 20.72
N ASN A 131 -14.23 5.56 20.71
CA ASN A 131 -15.32 4.60 20.49
C ASN A 131 -16.16 4.31 21.75
N MET A 132 -15.80 4.87 22.91
CA MET A 132 -16.58 4.75 24.14
C MET A 132 -17.79 5.69 24.13
N THR A 133 -18.83 5.31 24.87
CA THR A 133 -19.93 6.23 25.23
C THR A 133 -19.42 7.30 26.18
N ASP A 134 -20.10 8.45 26.25
CA ASP A 134 -19.69 9.56 27.12
C ASP A 134 -19.57 9.16 28.60
N ALA A 135 -20.48 8.31 29.09
CA ALA A 135 -20.41 7.79 30.44
C ALA A 135 -19.12 6.97 30.70
N HIS A 136 -18.71 6.15 29.73
CA HIS A 136 -17.47 5.38 29.83
C HIS A 136 -16.22 6.25 29.67
N ARG A 137 -16.26 7.29 28.83
CA ARG A 137 -15.19 8.28 28.71
C ARG A 137 -14.93 9.00 30.03
N VAL A 138 -15.99 9.46 30.70
CA VAL A 138 -15.91 10.09 32.03
C VAL A 138 -15.36 9.12 33.07
N LEU A 139 -15.85 7.87 33.07
CA LEU A 139 -15.34 6.84 34.00
C LEU A 139 -13.85 6.55 33.76
N TRP A 140 -13.44 6.45 32.49
CA TRP A 140 -12.04 6.25 32.12
C TRP A 140 -11.17 7.41 32.60
N LEU A 141 -11.58 8.65 32.33
CA LEU A 141 -10.88 9.86 32.79
C LEU A 141 -10.75 9.89 34.30
N ARG A 142 -11.84 9.65 35.04
CA ARG A 142 -11.82 9.61 36.51
C ARG A 142 -10.84 8.57 37.04
N THR A 143 -10.83 7.38 36.45
CA THR A 143 -9.99 6.27 36.89
C THR A 143 -8.51 6.51 36.55
N TRP A 144 -8.24 7.10 35.39
CA TRP A 144 -6.88 7.37 34.92
C TRP A 144 -6.29 8.59 35.64
N LEU A 145 -7.03 9.69 35.76
CA LEU A 145 -6.60 10.90 36.46
C LEU A 145 -6.37 10.63 37.95
N ALA A 146 -7.24 9.86 38.62
CA ALA A 146 -6.99 9.49 40.02
C ALA A 146 -5.65 8.78 40.26
N LYS A 147 -5.09 8.13 39.23
CA LYS A 147 -3.78 7.45 39.30
C LYS A 147 -2.61 8.34 38.87
N ASN A 148 -2.82 9.22 37.90
CA ASN A 148 -1.74 9.94 37.20
C ASN A 148 -1.74 11.45 37.46
N TYR A 149 -2.81 11.97 38.07
CA TYR A 149 -3.06 13.38 38.28
C TYR A 149 -3.88 13.55 39.57
N CYS A 150 -3.19 13.38 40.70
CA CYS A 150 -3.77 13.59 42.02
C CYS A 150 -3.46 15.03 42.44
N MET A 151 -4.47 15.89 42.51
CA MET A 151 -4.47 17.08 43.37
C MET A 151 -5.32 16.79 44.60
#